data_AF-A0A0C2B5H0-F1
#
_entry.id   AF-A0A0C2B5H0-F1
#
_cell.length_a   1.000
_cell.length_b   1.000
_cell.length_c   1.000
_cell.angle_alpha   90.00
_cell.angle_beta   90.00
_cell.angle_gamma   90.00
#
_symmetry.space_group_name_H-M   'P 1'
#
loop_
_entity.id
_entity.type
_entity.pdbx_description
1 polymer ?
#
loop_
_entity_poly.entity_id
_entity_poly.type
_entity_poly.pdbx_seq_one_letter_code
_entity_poly.pdbx_strand_id
1 'polypeptide(L)' 'MFVESLQLAGSFRAVALRDNQVSDPRSLLALRVNGAELSHDHGYPARIIVPNAPGVMNTKWVRQLTFDATTFGRKA' A
#
# COMPACT_ATOMS: atom_id res chain seq x y z
N MET A 1 4.74 -1.11 -8.15
CA MET A 1 3.49 -1.79 -7.73
C MET A 1 2.39 -0.75 -7.55
N PHE A 2 1.17 -1.03 -7.99
CA PHE A 2 0.00 -0.18 -7.75
C PHE A 2 -0.85 -0.76 -6.62
N VAL A 3 -1.31 0.10 -5.71
CA VAL A 3 -2.07 -0.27 -4.52
C VAL A 3 -3.38 0.49 -4.53
N GLU A 4 -4.50 -0.20 -4.34
CA GLU A 4 -5.84 0.40 -4.30
C GLU A 4 -6.50 0.17 -2.94
N SER A 5 -7.21 1.19 -2.44
CA SER A 5 -7.96 1.15 -1.19
C SER A 5 -9.45 0.87 -1.43
N LEU A 6 -10.12 0.28 -0.44
CA LEU A 6 -11.57 0.14 -0.37
C LEU A 6 -12.29 1.49 -0.21
N GLN A 7 -11.58 2.55 0.18
CA GLN A 7 -12.20 3.85 0.40
C GLN A 7 -12.89 4.37 -0.88
N LEU A 8 -14.17 4.76 -0.76
CA LEU A 8 -15.02 5.17 -1.87
C LEU A 8 -14.84 6.64 -2.30
N ALA A 9 -14.19 7.47 -1.48
CA ALA A 9 -13.99 8.89 -1.72
C ALA A 9 -12.66 9.38 -1.11
N GLY A 10 -12.09 10.46 -1.65
CA GLY A 10 -10.85 11.07 -1.18
C GLY A 10 -9.68 10.93 -2.15
N SER A 11 -8.60 11.69 -1.90
CA SER A 11 -7.44 11.82 -2.79
C SER A 11 -6.46 10.64 -2.75
N PHE A 12 -6.60 9.73 -1.77
CA PHE A 12 -5.64 8.64 -1.52
C PHE A 12 -6.22 7.24 -1.78
N ARG A 13 -7.12 7.12 -2.76
CA ARG A 13 -7.73 5.83 -3.14
C ARG A 13 -6.74 4.86 -3.78
N ALA A 14 -5.64 5.36 -4.32
CA ALA A 14 -4.57 4.54 -4.84
C ALA A 14 -3.20 5.20 -4.70
N VAL A 15 -2.15 4.38 -4.66
CA VAL A 15 -0.76 4.84 -4.67
C VAL A 15 0.11 3.93 -5.52
N ALA A 16 1.10 4.52 -6.19
CA ALA A 16 2.16 3.79 -6.85
C ALA A 16 3.39 3.72 -5.94
N LEU A 17 3.83 2.50 -5.63
CA LEU A 17 5.08 2.23 -4.94
C LEU A 17 6.19 1.92 -5.96
N ARG A 18 7.36 2.52 -5.73
CA ARG A 18 8.57 2.29 -6.51
C ARG A 18 9.19 0.94 -6.19
N ASP A 19 10.05 0.46 -7.09
CA ASP A 19 10.71 -0.84 -6.94
C ASP A 19 11.44 -0.97 -5.59
N ASN A 20 12.29 0.00 -5.24
CA ASN A 20 13.02 0.01 -3.97
C ASN A 20 12.12 0.04 -2.72
N GLN A 21 10.89 0.53 -2.82
CA GLN A 21 9.93 0.51 -1.71
C GLN A 21 9.26 -0.85 -1.59
N VAL A 22 9.00 -1.50 -2.72
CA VAL A 22 8.42 -2.85 -2.75
C VAL A 22 9.45 -3.90 -2.31
N SER A 23 10.72 -3.70 -2.67
CA SER A 23 11.80 -4.64 -2.39
C SER A 23 12.51 -4.42 -1.04
N ASP A 24 12.20 -3.36 -0.28
CA ASP A 24 12.69 -3.22 1.09
C ASP A 24 12.14 -4.38 1.95
N PRO A 25 12.99 -5.20 2.59
CA PRO A 25 12.56 -6.37 3.35
C PRO A 25 11.68 -6.05 4.56
N ARG A 26 11.59 -4.79 4.96
CA ARG A 26 10.72 -4.31 6.04
C ARG A 26 9.40 -3.74 5.53
N SER A 27 9.18 -3.69 4.22
CA SER A 27 7.89 -3.33 3.65
C SER A 27 6.90 -4.48 3.83
N LEU A 28 5.68 -4.17 4.28
CA LEU A 28 4.70 -5.17 4.69
C LEU A 28 3.32 -4.88 4.09
N LEU A 29 2.62 -5.94 3.70
CA LEU A 29 1.17 -5.99 3.76
C LEU A 29 0.78 -6.45 5.17
N ALA A 30 0.50 -5.49 6.05
CA ALA A 30 0.15 -5.75 7.43
C ALA A 30 -1.33 -6.15 7.54
N LEU A 31 -1.60 -7.26 8.22
CA LEU A 31 -2.95 -7.73 8.59
C LEU A 31 -3.20 -7.59 10.10
N ARG A 32 -2.14 -7.35 10.88
CA ARG A 32 -2.13 -7.28 12.34
C ARG A 32 -1.19 -6.18 12.81
N VAL A 33 -1.44 -5.66 14.00
CA VAL A 33 -0.55 -4.74 14.72
C VAL A 33 -0.49 -5.14 16.19
N ASN A 34 0.71 -5.21 16.75
CA ASN A 34 0.95 -5.58 18.16
C ASN A 34 0.25 -6.90 18.56
N GLY A 35 0.25 -7.90 17.68
CA GLY A 35 -0.38 -9.18 17.91
C GLY A 35 -1.91 -9.20 17.77
N ALA A 36 -2.58 -8.06 17.58
CA ALA A 36 -4.02 -7.98 17.33
C ALA A 36 -4.32 -7.79 15.84
N GLU A 37 -5.51 -8.19 15.40
CA GLU A 37 -6.03 -7.82 14.07
C GLU A 37 -6.12 -6.30 13.92
N LEU A 38 -5.97 -5.79 12.70
CA LEU A 38 -6.15 -4.36 12.48
C LEU A 38 -7.57 -3.96 12.86
N SER A 39 -7.72 -2.83 13.55
CA SER A 39 -9.01 -2.15 13.64
C SER A 39 -9.35 -1.50 12.29
N HIS A 40 -10.61 -1.09 12.12
CA HIS A 40 -11.01 -0.31 10.96
C HIS A 40 -10.14 0.95 10.79
N ASP A 41 -9.91 1.72 11.85
CA ASP A 41 -9.06 2.92 11.79
C ASP A 41 -7.59 2.62 11.51
N HIS A 42 -7.12 1.42 11.83
CA HIS A 42 -5.78 0.95 11.48
C HIS A 42 -5.70 0.33 10.08
N GLY A 43 -6.83 0.19 9.38
CA GLY A 43 -6.88 -0.19 7.97
C GLY A 43 -7.35 -1.62 7.70
N TYR A 44 -8.09 -2.25 8.61
CA TYR A 44 -8.70 -3.56 8.38
C TYR A 44 -9.40 -3.66 7.00
N PRO A 45 -9.16 -4.68 6.17
CA PRO A 45 -8.50 -5.94 6.52
C PRO A 45 -6.97 -5.91 6.36
N ALA A 46 -6.43 -4.93 5.64
CA ALA A 46 -5.01 -4.90 5.30
C ALA A 46 -4.49 -3.48 5.06
N ARG A 47 -3.22 -3.25 5.39
CA ARG A 47 -2.54 -1.97 5.20
C ARG A 47 -1.13 -2.16 4.65
N ILE A 48 -0.70 -1.25 3.77
CA ILE A 48 0.70 -1.12 3.38
C ILE A 48 1.49 -0.40 4.46
N ILE A 49 2.64 -0.96 4.84
CA ILE A 49 3.69 -0.30 5.62
C ILE A 49 4.97 -0.27 4.78
N VAL A 50 5.49 0.91 4.48
CA VAL A 50 6.79 1.13 3.84
C VAL A 50 7.64 2.03 4.76
N PRO A 51 8.79 1.56 5.24
CA PRO A 51 9.69 2.37 6.06
C PRO A 51 10.14 3.64 5.32
N ASN A 52 10.34 4.73 6.06
CA ASN A 52 10.86 6.00 5.53
C ASN A 52 10.05 6.60 4.37
N ALA A 53 8.80 6.17 4.17
CA ALA A 53 7.90 6.73 3.16
C ALA A 53 6.94 7.74 3.79
N PRO A 54 6.49 8.76 3.03
CA PRO A 54 5.40 9.63 3.45
C PRO A 54 4.16 8.83 3.89
N GLY A 55 3.47 9.28 4.95
CA GLY A 55 2.35 8.54 5.53
C GLY A 55 1.22 8.19 4.55
N VAL A 56 1.05 8.99 3.49
CA VAL A 56 0.07 8.77 2.41
C VAL A 56 0.35 7.49 1.61
N MET A 57 1.60 7.01 1.57
CA MET A 57 1.98 5.75 0.92
C MET A 57 1.69 4.52 1.78
N ASN A 58 1.42 4.71 3.07
CA ASN A 58 1.00 3.64 3.98
C ASN A 58 -0.53 3.44 3.90
N THR A 59 -0.99 3.04 2.71
CA THR A 59 -2.40 2.93 2.34
C THR A 59 -3.16 1.98 3.25
N LYS A 60 -4.22 2.49 3.88
CA LYS A 60 -5.18 1.71 4.67
C LYS A 60 -6.23 1.03 3.78
N TRP A 61 -6.85 -0.02 4.30
CA TRP A 61 -7.99 -0.71 3.67
C TRP A 61 -7.64 -1.24 2.27
N VAL A 62 -6.48 -1.86 2.12
CA VAL A 62 -5.99 -2.36 0.82
C VAL A 62 -6.99 -3.37 0.24
N ARG A 63 -7.44 -3.10 -0.99
CA ARG A 63 -8.35 -3.93 -1.77
C ARG A 63 -7.61 -4.77 -2.82
N GLN A 64 -6.62 -4.17 -3.48
CA GLN A 64 -5.95 -4.76 -4.64
C GLN A 64 -4.49 -4.32 -4.71
N LEU A 65 -3.63 -5.26 -5.07
CA LEU A 65 -2.21 -5.03 -5.39
C LEU A 65 -1.97 -5.50 -6.82
N THR A 66 -1.44 -4.61 -7.66
CA THR A 66 -1.10 -4.91 -9.05
C THR A 66 0.40 -4.78 -9.26
N PHE A 67 1.01 -5.87 -9.69
CA PHE A 67 2.42 -5.94 -10.07
C PHE A 67 2.49 -5.85 -11.59
N ASP A 68 3.21 -4.86 -12.11
CA ASP A 68 3.50 -4.76 -13.54
C ASP A 68 5.00 -5.07 -13.72
N ALA A 69 5.31 -6.03 -14.58
CA ALA A 69 6.68 -6.40 -14.93
C ALA A 69 7.31 -5.40 -15.91
N THR A 70 6.52 -4.47 -16.44
CA THR A 70 6.96 -3.50 -17.42
C THR A 70 7.39 -2.22 -16.70
N THR A 71 8.67 -1.87 -16.85
CA THR A 71 9.24 -0.59 -16.45
C THR A 71 8.25 0.55 -16.78
N PHE A 72 7.85 1.32 -15.77
CA PHE A 72 7.03 2.51 -15.96
C PHE A 72 7.85 3.54 -16.75
N GLY A 73 7.77 3.45 -18.08
CA GLY A 73 8.70 4.10 -19.00
C GLY A 73 8.34 3.90 -20.47
N ARG A 74 7.06 4.14 -20.82
CA ARG A 74 6.64 4.72 -22.12
C ARG A 74 5.14 5.00 -22.07
N LYS A 75 4.79 6.26 -21.84
CA LYS A 75 3.71 6.87 -22.62
C LYS A 75 4.39 7.69 -23.69
N ALA A 76 4.14 7.33 -24.95
CA ALA A 76 4.23 8.26 -26.06
C ALA A 76 3.09 9.28 -25.95
#